data_AF-A0A7D8ILZ8-F1
#
_entry.id   AF-A0A7D8ILZ8-F1
#
_cell.length_a   1.000
_cell.length_b   1.000
_cell.length_c   1.000
_cell.angle_alpha   90.00
_cell.angle_beta   90.00
_cell.angle_gamma   90.00
#
_symmetry.space_group_name_H-M   'P 1'
#
loop_
_entity.id
_entity.type
_entity.pdbx_description
1 polymer ?
#
loop_
_entity_poly.entity_id
_entity_poly.type
_entity_poly.pdbx_seq_one_letter_code
_entity_poly.pdbx_strand_id
1 'polypeptide(L)' 'MLIDNIAPAGMKASYFSAQSLGWLGAAVNPLASGVILTTLPAWSLFVVLIIAIVFAWALMLKGMRITPTQQAITC' A
#
# COMPACT_ATOMS: atom_id res chain seq x y z
N MET A 1 -7.57 3.98 -14.92
CA MET A 1 -7.17 3.65 -13.53
C MET A 1 -6.12 4.68 -13.08
N LEU A 2 -5.98 5.00 -11.79
CA LEU A 2 -5.02 6.05 -11.33
C LEU A 2 -3.61 5.82 -11.88
N ILE A 3 -3.24 4.55 -12.03
CA ILE A 3 -1.96 4.09 -12.56
C ILE A 3 -1.75 4.42 -14.04
N ASP A 4 -2.81 4.43 -14.85
CA ASP A 4 -2.75 4.76 -16.29
C ASP A 4 -2.41 6.23 -16.53
N ASN A 5 -2.78 7.10 -15.58
CA ASN A 5 -2.55 8.54 -15.62
C ASN A 5 -1.18 8.95 -15.03
N ILE A 6 -0.51 8.05 -14.28
CA ILE A 6 0.76 8.35 -13.60
C ILE A 6 1.94 7.62 -14.27
N ALA A 7 1.72 6.45 -14.89
CA ALA A 7 2.79 5.65 -15.45
C ALA A 7 3.34 6.21 -16.78
N PRO A 8 4.66 6.50 -16.88
CA PRO A 8 5.33 6.85 -18.13
C PRO A 8 5.24 5.74 -19.19
N ALA A 9 5.35 6.11 -20.47
CA ALA A 9 5.37 5.15 -21.56
C ALA A 9 6.53 4.13 -21.34
N GLY A 10 6.20 2.83 -21.37
CA GLY A 10 7.15 1.74 -21.10
C GLY A 10 7.17 1.21 -19.66
N MET A 11 6.72 1.98 -18.65
CA MET A 11 6.74 1.54 -17.23
C MET A 11 5.38 1.07 -16.69
N LYS A 12 4.35 1.01 -17.54
CA LYS A 12 2.99 0.62 -17.13
C LYS A 12 2.95 -0.73 -16.42
N ALA A 13 3.69 -1.72 -16.92
CA ALA A 13 3.75 -3.06 -16.34
C ALA A 13 4.21 -3.03 -14.87
N SER A 14 5.32 -2.36 -14.55
CA SER A 14 5.85 -2.25 -13.18
C SER A 14 4.90 -1.52 -12.25
N TYR A 15 4.23 -0.49 -12.74
CA TYR A 15 3.22 0.27 -12.00
C TYR A 15 1.95 -0.57 -11.72
N PHE A 16 1.51 -1.42 -12.67
CA PHE A 16 0.45 -2.41 -12.45
C PHE A 16 0.88 -3.54 -11.50
N SER A 17 2.14 -3.96 -11.55
CA SER A 17 2.69 -4.90 -10.55
C SER A 17 2.71 -4.28 -9.15
N ALA A 18 2.99 -2.98 -9.02
CA ALA A 18 2.87 -2.30 -7.73
C ALA A 18 1.41 -2.26 -7.23
N GLN A 19 0.45 -2.10 -8.14
CA GLN A 19 -0.98 -2.20 -7.79
C GLN A 19 -1.35 -3.59 -7.28
N SER A 20 -0.69 -4.66 -7.75
CA SER A 20 -0.99 -6.01 -7.31
C SER A 20 -0.59 -6.30 -5.85
N LEU A 21 0.30 -5.50 -5.26
CA LEU A 21 0.56 -5.56 -3.81
C LEU A 21 -0.70 -5.28 -2.98
N GLY A 22 -1.66 -4.50 -3.51
CA GLY A 22 -2.95 -4.31 -2.84
C GLY A 22 -3.72 -5.62 -2.68
N TRP A 23 -3.68 -6.49 -3.69
CA TRP A 23 -4.28 -7.83 -3.64
C TRP A 23 -3.54 -8.76 -2.67
N LEU A 24 -2.21 -8.68 -2.63
CA LEU A 24 -1.42 -9.42 -1.64
C LEU A 24 -1.77 -8.99 -0.22
N GLY A 25 -1.86 -7.68 0.03
CA GLY A 25 -2.28 -7.15 1.33
C GLY A 25 -3.68 -7.60 1.74
N ALA A 26 -4.62 -7.63 0.78
CA ALA A 26 -5.97 -8.15 1.00
C ALA A 26 -5.98 -9.64 1.35
N ALA A 27 -5.11 -10.45 0.73
CA ALA A 27 -4.97 -11.88 1.05
C ALA A 27 -4.33 -12.11 2.43
N VAL A 28 -3.37 -11.28 2.84
CA VAL A 28 -2.70 -11.39 4.13
C VAL A 28 -3.59 -10.93 5.29
N ASN A 29 -4.52 -10.00 5.05
CA ASN A 29 -5.35 -9.41 6.11
C ASN A 29 -6.18 -10.45 6.90
N PRO A 30 -6.93 -11.39 6.29
CA PRO A 30 -7.64 -12.43 7.03
C PRO A 30 -6.72 -13.31 7.90
N LEU A 31 -5.50 -13.61 7.44
CA LEU A 31 -4.54 -14.37 8.25
C LEU A 31 -4.09 -13.58 9.47
N ALA A 32 -3.67 -12.32 9.29
CA ALA A 32 -3.24 -11.47 10.39
C ALA A 32 -4.40 -11.19 11.38
N SER A 33 -5.59 -10.87 10.86
CA SER A 33 -6.80 -10.66 11.65
C SER A 33 -7.20 -11.93 12.41
N GLY A 34 -7.08 -13.11 11.80
CA GLY A 34 -7.33 -14.39 12.46
C GLY A 34 -6.39 -14.68 13.63
N VAL A 35 -5.09 -14.37 13.47
CA VAL A 35 -4.12 -14.48 14.57
C VAL A 35 -4.47 -13.51 15.70
N ILE A 36 -4.82 -12.26 15.38
CA ILE A 36 -5.19 -11.26 16.39
C ILE A 36 -6.42 -11.71 17.17
N LEU A 37 -7.47 -12.19 16.50
CA LEU A 37 -8.71 -12.62 17.16
C LEU A 37 -8.56 -13.90 18.00
N THR A 38 -7.54 -14.72 17.73
CA THR A 38 -7.26 -15.94 18.52
C THR A 38 -6.36 -15.69 19.71
N THR A 39 -5.57 -14.62 19.69
CA THR A 39 -4.55 -14.34 20.73
C THR A 39 -4.86 -13.10 21.58
N LEU A 40 -5.69 -12.17 21.10
CA LEU A 40 -6.03 -10.92 21.77
C LEU A 40 -7.56 -10.72 21.85
N PRO A 41 -8.04 -9.79 22.72
CA PRO A 41 -9.45 -9.42 22.78
C PRO A 41 -9.96 -8.82 21.46
N ALA A 42 -11.21 -9.10 21.08
CA ALA A 42 -11.75 -8.70 19.78
C ALA A 42 -11.65 -7.20 19.45
N TRP A 43 -11.68 -6.31 20.45
CA TRP A 43 -11.54 -4.87 20.24
C TRP A 43 -10.15 -4.48 19.71
N SER A 44 -9.12 -5.29 19.95
CA SER A 44 -7.74 -4.99 19.52
C SER A 44 -7.60 -4.99 18.01
N LEU A 45 -8.40 -5.79 17.29
CA LEU A 45 -8.40 -5.81 15.83
C LEU A 45 -8.70 -4.42 15.26
N PHE A 46 -9.74 -3.76 15.76
CA PHE A 46 -10.12 -2.43 15.29
C PHE A 46 -9.02 -1.40 15.55
N VAL A 47 -8.39 -1.45 16.73
CA VAL A 47 -7.28 -0.55 17.07
C VAL A 47 -6.08 -0.78 16.14
N VAL A 48 -5.72 -2.03 15.87
CA VAL A 48 -4.64 -2.37 14.94
C VAL A 48 -4.93 -1.87 13.52
N LEU A 49 -6.16 -2.07 13.02
CA LEU A 49 -6.54 -1.59 11.68
C LEU A 49 -6.50 -0.06 11.58
N ILE A 50 -6.95 0.66 12.62
CA ILE A 50 -6.89 2.12 12.69
C ILE A 50 -5.43 2.59 12.62
N ILE A 51 -4.54 1.98 13.40
CA ILE A 51 -3.12 2.33 13.39
C ILE A 51 -2.50 2.04 12.01
N ALA A 52 -2.82 0.89 11.41
CA ALA A 52 -2.30 0.49 10.11
C ALA A 52 -2.72 1.46 8.99
N ILE A 53 -4.00 1.89 8.95
CA ILE A 53 -4.47 2.82 7.91
C ILE A 53 -3.90 4.22 8.10
N VAL A 54 -3.79 4.70 9.35
CA VAL A 54 -3.15 6.00 9.65
C VAL A 54 -1.69 5.98 9.25
N PHE A 55 -0.98 4.87 9.52
CA PHE A 55 0.41 4.70 9.12
C PHE A 55 0.57 4.67 7.59
N ALA A 56 -0.26 3.89 6.89
CA ALA A 56 -0.26 3.85 5.42
C ALA A 56 -0.55 5.23 4.81
N TRP A 57 -1.49 5.97 5.38
CA TRP A 57 -1.79 7.33 4.95
C TRP A 57 -0.61 8.28 5.17
N ALA A 58 0.07 8.22 6.32
CA ALA A 58 1.28 9.00 6.59
C ALA A 58 2.41 8.69 5.59
N LEU A 59 2.59 7.42 5.22
CA LEU A 59 3.54 7.01 4.18
C LEU A 59 3.16 7.55 2.79
N MET A 60 1.87 7.54 2.45
CA MET A 60 1.38 8.14 1.20
C MET A 60 1.68 9.64 1.16
N LEU A 61 1.37 10.37 2.25
CA LEU A 61 1.70 11.79 2.36
C LEU A 61 3.21 12.03 2.24
N LYS A 62 4.03 11.20 2.89
CA LYS A 62 5.50 11.28 2.77
C LYS A 62 5.94 11.07 1.32
N GLY A 63 5.38 10.08 0.62
CA GLY A 63 5.67 9.77 -0.79
C GLY A 63 5.30 10.92 -1.73
N MET A 64 4.14 11.55 -1.55
CA MET A 64 3.72 12.70 -2.37
C MET A 64 4.60 13.95 -2.16
N ARG A 65 5.27 14.07 -1.00
CA ARG A 65 6.19 15.19 -0.71
C ARG A 65 7.56 15.03 -1.35
N ILE A 66 7.89 13.84 -1.86
CA ILE A 66 9.15 13.61 -2.56
C ILE A 66 8.98 14.17 -3.98
N THR A 67 9.62 15.30 -4.27
CA THR A 67 9.60 15.94 -5.60
C THR A 67 10.06 14.94 -6.67
N PRO A 68 9.36 14.81 -7.81
CA PRO A 68 9.75 13.93 -8.90
C PRO A 68 10.92 14.56 -9.67
N THR A 69 12.14 14.50 -9.13
CA THR A 69 13.31 15.05 -9.81
C THR A 69 14.01 14.04 -10.73
N GLN A 70 13.72 12.73 -10.70
CA GLN A 70 14.50 11.76 -11.51
C GLN A 70 13.73 10.51 -11.97
N GLN A 71 12.91 10.60 -13.02
CA GLN A 71 12.58 9.43 -13.87
C GLN A 71 12.74 9.71 -15.38
N ALA A 72 13.31 10.86 -15.75
CA ALA A 72 13.60 11.19 -17.15
C ALA A 72 14.99 10.72 -17.63
N ILE A 73 15.79 10.01 -16.80
CA ILE A 73 17.18 9.69 -17.15
C ILE A 73 17.51 8.26 -16.70
N THR A 74 18.01 7.44 -17.65
CA THR A 74 18.60 6.07 -17.54
C THR A 74 17.61 4.94 -17.21
N CYS A 75 17.33 3.96 -18.07
CA CYS A 75 18.00 3.38 -19.25
C CYS A 75 16.92 2.84 -20.20
#